data_AF-A0A4U8SD39-F1
#
_entry.id   AF-A0A4U8SD39-F1
#
_cell.length_a   1.000
_cell.length_b   1.000
_cell.length_c   1.000
_cell.angle_alpha   90.00
_cell.angle_beta   90.00
_cell.angle_gamma   90.00
#
_symmetry.space_group_name_H-M   'P 1'
#
loop_
_entity.id
_entity.type
_entity.pdbx_description
1 polymer ?
#
loop_
_entity_poly.entity_id
_entity_poly.type
_entity_poly.pdbx_seq_one_letter_code
_entity_poly.pdbx_strand_id
1 'polypeptide(L)'
;MLKLLSNFSGGGISTALYGVIGSLVAALAFVGWLYKGSLETIASLNAQLQLERENAWTLESAIEKQNKAFKSLEVKATIKDTSAVDRIVIKDKTCEAELLGYKEVFKELGK
;
A
#
# COMPACT_ATOMS: atom_id res chain seq x y z
N MET A 1 56.48 15.68 14.88
CA MET A 1 55.78 15.98 13.60
C MET A 1 56.56 16.84 12.60
N LEU A 2 57.79 17.33 12.87
CA LEU A 2 58.55 18.14 11.89
C LEU A 2 59.74 17.44 11.20
N LYS A 3 60.02 16.17 11.54
CA LYS A 3 61.19 15.43 10.98
C LYS A 3 60.88 14.57 9.76
N LEU A 4 59.64 14.60 9.25
CA LEU A 4 59.23 13.80 8.10
C LEU A 4 59.31 14.55 6.76
N LEU A 5 59.64 15.85 6.77
CA LEU A 5 59.68 16.69 5.56
C LEU A 5 61.09 16.97 5.02
N SER A 6 62.16 16.56 5.71
CA SER A 6 63.53 16.97 5.36
C SER A 6 64.27 16.05 4.36
N ASN A 7 63.68 14.95 3.89
CA ASN A 7 64.38 13.97 3.04
C ASN A 7 63.90 13.92 1.57
N PHE A 8 63.16 14.92 1.09
CA PHE A 8 62.59 14.92 -0.25
C PHE A 8 63.44 15.68 -1.30
N SER A 9 64.77 15.64 -1.16
CA SER A 9 65.69 16.41 -2.02
C SER A 9 66.33 15.62 -3.18
N GLY A 10 65.80 14.46 -3.55
CA GLY A 10 66.31 13.70 -4.70
C GLY A 10 65.32 12.69 -5.26
N GLY A 11 64.52 13.08 -6.25
CA GLY A 11 63.61 12.15 -6.94
C GLY A 11 62.36 12.80 -7.53
N GLY A 12 62.53 13.79 -8.41
CA GLY A 12 61.43 14.65 -8.89
C GLY A 12 60.29 13.96 -9.68
N ILE A 13 60.48 12.74 -10.21
CA ILE A 13 59.45 12.05 -11.02
C ILE A 13 58.66 11.03 -10.17
N SER A 14 59.36 10.24 -9.37
CA SER A 14 58.74 9.19 -8.53
C SER A 14 57.85 9.79 -7.45
N THR A 15 58.31 10.87 -6.82
CA THR A 15 57.57 11.58 -5.78
C THR A 15 56.32 12.30 -6.28
N ALA A 16 56.38 12.87 -7.49
CA ALA A 16 55.23 13.48 -8.15
C ALA A 16 54.16 12.44 -8.50
N LEU A 17 54.54 11.27 -9.01
CA LEU A 17 53.62 10.17 -9.30
C LEU A 17 52.90 9.66 -8.04
N TYR A 18 53.63 9.46 -6.93
CA TYR A 18 53.00 9.08 -5.65
C TYR A 18 52.06 10.16 -5.12
N GLY A 19 52.38 11.44 -5.31
CA GLY A 19 51.49 12.55 -4.97
C GLY A 19 50.17 12.53 -5.76
N VAL A 20 50.25 12.30 -7.07
CA VAL A 20 49.06 12.20 -7.94
C VAL A 20 48.20 10.99 -7.56
N ILE A 21 48.82 9.81 -7.37
CA ILE A 21 48.12 8.59 -6.94
C ILE A 21 47.45 8.80 -5.59
N GLY A 22 48.14 9.40 -4.63
CA GLY A 22 47.58 9.72 -3.31
C GLY A 22 46.38 10.67 -3.40
N SER A 23 46.46 11.70 -4.25
CA SER A 23 45.34 12.63 -4.47
C SER A 23 44.13 11.95 -5.11
N LEU A 24 44.35 11.01 -6.03
CA LEU A 24 43.29 10.26 -6.69
C LEU A 24 42.55 9.34 -5.72
N VAL A 25 43.29 8.63 -4.86
CA VAL A 25 42.71 7.77 -3.81
C VAL A 25 41.92 8.61 -2.79
N ALA A 26 42.44 9.77 -2.40
CA ALA A 26 41.74 10.68 -1.49
C ALA A 26 40.43 11.21 -2.10
N ALA A 27 40.44 11.57 -3.39
CA ALA A 27 39.24 12.00 -4.10
C ALA A 27 38.19 10.88 -4.17
N LEU A 28 38.59 9.64 -4.47
CA LEU A 28 37.69 8.49 -4.48
C LEU A 28 37.11 8.17 -3.10
N ALA A 29 37.92 8.27 -2.05
CA ALA A 29 37.46 8.08 -0.67
C ALA A 29 36.46 9.17 -0.25
N PHE A 30 36.69 10.42 -0.65
CA PHE A 30 35.81 11.54 -0.37
C PHE A 30 34.45 11.39 -1.08
N VAL A 31 34.46 10.97 -2.34
CA VAL A 31 33.24 10.61 -3.09
C VAL A 31 32.51 9.47 -2.37
N GLY A 32 33.21 8.39 -2.02
CA GLY A 32 32.60 7.27 -1.28
C GLY A 32 31.95 7.69 0.05
N TRP A 33 32.58 8.64 0.77
CA TRP A 33 32.00 9.21 1.99
C TRP A 33 30.71 9.99 1.71
N LEU A 34 30.72 10.87 0.70
CA LEU A 34 29.54 11.67 0.34
C LEU A 34 28.34 10.79 -0.05
N TYR A 35 28.59 9.71 -0.79
CA TYR A 35 27.52 8.83 -1.28
C TYR A 35 27.03 7.80 -0.26
N LYS A 36 27.74 7.60 0.86
CA LYS A 36 27.37 6.59 1.87
C LYS A 36 25.96 6.82 2.44
N GLY A 37 25.63 8.07 2.80
CA GLY A 37 24.30 8.41 3.31
C GLY A 37 23.19 8.30 2.26
N SER A 38 23.50 8.62 1.00
CA SER A 38 22.55 8.49 -0.11
C SER A 38 22.27 7.02 -0.44
N LEU A 39 23.26 6.13 -0.38
CA LEU A 39 23.06 4.69 -0.60
C LEU A 39 22.12 4.06 0.42
N GLU A 40 22.29 4.40 1.70
CA GLU A 40 21.43 3.90 2.79
C GLU A 40 19.99 4.41 2.65
N THR A 41 19.84 5.68 2.25
CA THR A 41 18.52 6.28 1.97
C THR A 41 17.86 5.58 0.78
N ILE A 42 18.58 5.32 -0.31
CA ILE A 42 18.05 4.61 -1.48
C ILE A 42 17.63 3.17 -1.11
N ALA A 43 18.42 2.48 -0.29
CA ALA A 43 18.10 1.12 0.14
C ALA A 43 16.84 1.07 1.00
N SER A 44 16.72 1.97 1.99
CA SER A 44 15.53 2.03 2.85
C SER A 44 14.28 2.46 2.08
N LEU A 45 14.41 3.41 1.15
CA LEU A 45 13.29 3.85 0.31
C LEU A 45 12.81 2.75 -0.64
N ASN A 46 13.73 1.94 -1.19
CA ASN A 46 13.37 0.77 -1.99
C ASN A 46 12.63 -0.29 -1.16
N ALA A 47 13.07 -0.54 0.08
CA ALA A 47 12.39 -1.47 0.97
C ALA A 47 10.96 -1.00 1.31
N GLN A 48 10.78 0.29 1.58
CA GLN A 48 9.44 0.88 1.80
C GLN A 48 8.56 0.74 0.56
N LEU A 49 9.11 1.02 -0.63
CA LEU A 49 8.36 0.92 -1.89
C LEU A 49 7.92 -0.52 -2.19
N GLN A 50 8.76 -1.52 -1.88
CA GLN A 50 8.36 -2.93 -2.00
C GLN A 50 7.21 -3.28 -1.04
N LEU A 51 7.29 -2.87 0.22
CA LEU A 51 6.22 -3.09 1.19
C LEU A 51 4.91 -2.42 0.77
N GLU A 52 4.96 -1.17 0.29
CA GLU A 52 3.77 -0.48 -0.21
C GLU A 52 3.16 -1.18 -1.41
N ARG A 53 3.98 -1.71 -2.34
CA ARG A 53 3.49 -2.50 -3.47
C ARG A 53 2.81 -3.79 -3.04
N GLU A 54 3.40 -4.53 -2.10
CA GLU A 54 2.81 -5.76 -1.57
C GLU A 54 1.48 -5.48 -0.84
N ASN A 55 1.43 -4.41 -0.05
CA ASN A 55 0.22 -3.95 0.63
C ASN A 55 -0.86 -3.54 -0.38
N ALA A 56 -0.50 -2.79 -1.42
CA ALA A 56 -1.44 -2.39 -2.48
C ALA A 56 -2.02 -3.60 -3.21
N TRP A 57 -1.18 -4.58 -3.57
CA TRP A 57 -1.63 -5.81 -4.23
C TRP A 57 -2.56 -6.63 -3.33
N THR A 58 -2.21 -6.75 -2.05
CA THR A 58 -3.04 -7.46 -1.06
C THR A 58 -4.39 -6.77 -0.89
N LEU A 59 -4.40 -5.44 -0.81
CA LEU A 59 -5.61 -4.63 -0.68
C LEU A 59 -6.49 -4.75 -1.93
N GLU A 60 -5.90 -4.70 -3.13
CA GLU A 60 -6.61 -4.87 -4.39
C GLU A 60 -7.30 -6.25 -4.47
N SER A 61 -6.59 -7.32 -4.09
CA SER A 61 -7.17 -8.67 -4.02
C SER A 61 -8.32 -8.75 -3.01
N ALA A 62 -8.19 -8.09 -1.86
CA ALA A 62 -9.24 -8.04 -0.84
C ALA A 62 -10.49 -7.28 -1.33
N ILE A 63 -10.30 -6.15 -2.02
CA ILE A 63 -11.38 -5.37 -2.63
C ILE A 63 -12.09 -6.19 -3.71
N GLU A 64 -11.34 -6.91 -4.56
CA GLU A 64 -11.96 -7.75 -5.59
C GLU A 64 -12.82 -8.86 -4.98
N LYS A 65 -12.34 -9.51 -3.92
CA LYS A 65 -13.11 -10.54 -3.17
C LYS A 65 -14.36 -9.95 -2.55
N GLN A 66 -14.25 -8.78 -1.92
CA GLN A 66 -15.42 -8.08 -1.34
C GLN A 66 -16.43 -7.70 -2.42
N ASN A 67 -15.99 -7.17 -3.56
CA ASN A 67 -16.87 -6.83 -4.67
C ASN A 67 -17.61 -8.06 -5.24
N LYS A 68 -16.94 -9.21 -5.32
CA LYS A 68 -17.60 -10.48 -5.70
C LYS A 68 -18.64 -10.90 -4.66
N ALA A 69 -18.33 -10.78 -3.37
CA ALA A 69 -19.28 -11.07 -2.30
C ALA A 69 -20.49 -10.13 -2.33
N PHE A 70 -20.28 -8.83 -2.53
CA PHE A 70 -21.36 -7.84 -2.69
C PHE A 70 -22.28 -8.19 -3.86
N LYS A 71 -21.72 -8.56 -5.02
CA LYS A 71 -22.52 -9.01 -6.16
C LYS A 71 -23.31 -10.30 -5.86
N SER A 72 -22.77 -11.20 -5.04
CA SER A 72 -23.49 -12.41 -4.64
C SER A 72 -24.62 -12.14 -3.64
N LEU A 73 -24.48 -11.10 -2.82
CA LEU A 73 -25.48 -10.63 -1.87
C LEU A 73 -26.50 -9.68 -2.50
N GLU A 74 -26.27 -9.24 -3.74
CA GLU A 74 -27.18 -8.39 -4.48
C GLU A 74 -28.47 -9.16 -4.80
N VAL A 75 -29.46 -8.99 -3.93
CA VAL A 75 -30.82 -9.47 -4.19
C VAL A 75 -31.40 -8.57 -5.27
N LYS A 76 -31.44 -9.06 -6.52
CA LYS A 76 -32.20 -8.41 -7.59
C LYS A 76 -33.63 -8.24 -7.09
N ALA A 77 -34.07 -6.99 -6.98
CA ALA A 77 -35.44 -6.66 -6.61
C ALA A 77 -36.37 -7.39 -7.58
N THR A 78 -36.98 -8.47 -7.11
CA THR A 78 -38.00 -9.18 -7.87
C THR A 78 -39.22 -8.28 -7.84
N ILE A 79 -39.45 -7.56 -8.93
CA ILE A 79 -40.74 -6.90 -9.16
C ILE A 79 -41.74 -8.03 -9.37
N LYS A 80 -42.38 -8.48 -8.29
CA LYS A 80 -43.50 -9.40 -8.39
C LYS A 80 -44.66 -8.63 -9.01
N ASP A 81 -45.19 -9.16 -10.10
CA ASP A 81 -46.40 -8.67 -10.73
C ASP A 81 -47.59 -8.89 -9.77
N THR A 82 -48.03 -7.80 -9.12
CA THR A 82 -49.18 -7.79 -8.21
C THR A 82 -50.51 -7.65 -8.93
N SER A 83 -50.52 -7.57 -10.27
CA SER A 83 -51.73 -7.37 -11.07
C SER A 83 -52.71 -8.55 -10.98
N ALA A 84 -52.25 -9.72 -10.52
CA ALA A 84 -53.09 -10.90 -10.30
C ALA A 84 -53.69 -11.01 -8.88
N VAL A 85 -53.33 -10.12 -7.94
CA VAL A 85 -53.85 -10.14 -6.57
C VAL A 85 -55.03 -9.19 -6.45
N ASP A 86 -56.21 -9.63 -6.90
CA ASP A 86 -57.41 -8.78 -6.93
C ASP A 86 -57.95 -8.53 -5.51
N ARG A 87 -57.90 -9.52 -4.59
CA ARG A 87 -58.23 -9.33 -3.15
C ARG A 87 -57.51 -10.32 -2.25
N ILE A 88 -56.88 -9.82 -1.18
CA ILE A 88 -56.42 -10.63 -0.05
C ILE A 88 -57.63 -10.87 0.85
N VAL A 89 -58.22 -12.07 0.79
CA VAL A 89 -59.31 -12.46 1.69
C VAL A 89 -58.70 -13.13 2.92
N ILE A 90 -58.63 -12.40 4.02
CA ILE A 90 -58.19 -12.95 5.31
C ILE A 90 -59.31 -13.87 5.81
N LYS A 91 -59.06 -15.18 5.79
CA LYS A 91 -60.05 -16.22 6.15
C LYS A 91 -60.19 -16.45 7.65
N ASP A 92 -59.25 -15.97 8.47
CA ASP A 92 -59.27 -16.15 9.93
C ASP A 92 -58.68 -14.96 10.69
N LYS A 93 -59.33 -14.59 11.81
CA LYS A 93 -58.95 -13.45 12.67
C LYS A 93 -57.56 -13.58 13.32
N THR A 94 -57.00 -14.78 13.35
CA THR A 94 -55.65 -15.04 13.84
C THR A 94 -54.57 -14.60 12.85
N CYS A 95 -54.88 -14.48 11.56
CA CYS A 95 -53.96 -14.05 10.51
C CYS A 95 -53.83 -12.51 10.43
N GLU A 96 -54.84 -11.75 10.87
CA GLU A 96 -54.77 -10.28 10.95
C GLU A 96 -53.67 -9.80 11.90
N ALA A 97 -53.50 -10.48 13.04
CA ALA A 97 -52.48 -10.13 14.03
C ALA A 97 -51.06 -10.35 13.49
N GLU A 98 -50.84 -11.45 12.75
CA GLU A 98 -49.55 -11.72 12.11
C GLU A 98 -49.24 -10.70 11.00
N LEU A 99 -50.24 -10.37 10.17
CA LEU A 99 -50.09 -9.39 9.09
C LEU A 99 -49.79 -7.97 9.62
N LEU A 100 -50.41 -7.57 10.74
CA LEU A 100 -50.09 -6.32 11.42
C LEU A 100 -48.68 -6.35 12.01
N GLY A 101 -48.28 -7.46 12.64
CA GLY A 101 -46.92 -7.63 13.17
C GLY A 101 -45.85 -7.52 12.07
N TYR A 102 -46.04 -8.16 10.92
CA TYR A 102 -45.12 -8.00 9.79
C TYR A 102 -45.07 -6.55 9.30
N LYS A 103 -46.22 -5.86 9.24
CA LYS A 103 -46.30 -4.47 8.78
C LYS A 103 -45.54 -3.50 9.69
N GLU A 104 -45.52 -3.76 11.00
CA GLU A 104 -44.72 -2.99 11.96
C GLU A 104 -43.22 -3.30 11.81
N VAL A 105 -42.84 -4.58 11.70
CA VAL A 105 -41.44 -5.00 11.51
C VAL A 105 -40.83 -4.42 10.24
N PHE A 106 -41.55 -4.45 9.12
CA PHE A 106 -41.07 -3.85 7.86
C PHE A 106 -40.98 -2.33 7.91
N LYS A 107 -41.74 -1.65 8.78
CA LYS A 107 -41.69 -0.20 8.96
C LYS A 107 -40.48 0.24 9.79
N GLU A 108 -40.02 -0.62 10.70
CA GLU A 108 -38.80 -0.41 11.49
C GLU A 108 -37.53 -0.71 10.69
N LEU A 109 -37.55 -1.73 9.83
CA LEU A 109 -36.40 -2.13 9.00
C LEU A 109 -36.19 -1.29 7.72
N GLY A 110 -37.14 -0.39 7.41
CA GLY A 110 -37.10 0.50 6.24
C GLY A 110 -36.61 1.93 6.53
N LYS A 111 -36.08 2.20 7.72
CA LYS A 111 -35.34 3.41 8.08
C LYS A 111 -33.85 3.10 8.16
#